data_AF-A0A838P2Q3-F1
#
_entry.id   AF-A0A838P2Q3-F1
#
_cell.length_a   1.000
_cell.length_b   1.000
_cell.length_c   1.000
_cell.angle_alpha   90.00
_cell.angle_beta   90.00
_cell.angle_gamma   90.00
#
_symmetry.space_group_name_H-M   'P 1'
#
loop_
_entity.id
_entity.type
_entity.pdbx_description
1 polymer ?
#
loop_
_entity_poly.entity_id
_entity_poly.type
_entity_poly.pdbx_seq_one_letter_code
_entity_poly.pdbx_strand_id
1 'polypeptide(L)'
;MTAKTPGRATRRRTARAGRQNPPERVPTLTSKKSPAKRIRKNMDMDPVKLRAVREILGAKTETEAVDRALDEIIFEHQVADGLTRLAAAGGLPNVAADA
;
A
#
# COMPACT_ATOMS: atom_id res chain seq x y z
N MET A 1 -39.65 -50.53 -37.42
CA MET A 1 -38.40 -51.31 -37.39
C MET A 1 -37.48 -50.68 -36.36
N THR A 2 -37.26 -51.41 -35.27
CA THR A 2 -36.51 -51.01 -34.07
C THR A 2 -35.03 -51.36 -34.24
N ALA A 3 -34.14 -50.41 -33.96
CA ALA A 3 -32.72 -50.69 -33.75
C ALA A 3 -32.32 -50.21 -32.35
N LYS A 4 -32.17 -51.19 -31.46
CA LYS A 4 -31.62 -51.10 -30.10
C LYS A 4 -30.14 -51.43 -30.20
N THR A 5 -29.24 -50.59 -29.67
CA THR A 5 -27.81 -50.92 -29.55
C THR A 5 -27.25 -50.24 -28.30
N PRO A 6 -26.34 -50.91 -27.56
CA PRO A 6 -26.39 -50.94 -26.10
C PRO A 6 -25.44 -49.96 -25.43
N GLY A 7 -25.58 -49.90 -24.09
CA GLY A 7 -24.91 -48.97 -23.20
C GLY A 7 -23.39 -49.02 -23.22
N ARG A 8 -22.79 -47.90 -22.80
CA ARG A 8 -21.35 -47.79 -22.58
C ARG A 8 -21.04 -47.01 -21.31
N ALA A 9 -20.67 -47.79 -20.29
CA ALA A 9 -19.70 -47.56 -19.23
C ALA A 9 -19.67 -46.19 -18.54
N THR A 10 -20.17 -46.20 -17.30
CA THR A 10 -19.87 -45.27 -16.22
C THR A 10 -18.36 -45.08 -16.05
N ARG A 11 -17.86 -43.89 -16.42
CA ARG A 11 -16.51 -43.47 -16.05
C ARG A 11 -16.50 -43.09 -14.57
N ARG A 12 -16.02 -44.01 -13.71
CA ARG A 12 -15.44 -43.68 -12.41
C ARG A 12 -14.40 -42.58 -12.61
N ARG A 13 -14.68 -41.36 -12.15
CA ARG A 13 -13.64 -40.37 -11.89
C ARG A 13 -13.29 -40.42 -10.42
N THR A 14 -12.03 -40.77 -10.21
CA THR A 14 -11.28 -40.90 -8.96
C THR A 14 -11.43 -39.68 -8.06
N ALA A 15 -11.48 -39.95 -6.76
CA ALA A 15 -11.48 -38.96 -5.69
C ALA A 15 -10.27 -38.02 -5.83
N ARG A 16 -10.53 -36.70 -5.86
CA ARG A 16 -9.48 -35.68 -5.81
C ARG A 16 -9.04 -35.52 -4.36
N ALA A 17 -7.85 -36.01 -4.10
CA ALA A 17 -7.11 -35.90 -2.86
C ALA A 17 -7.00 -34.45 -2.36
N GLY A 18 -7.11 -34.31 -1.03
CA GLY A 18 -6.38 -33.34 -0.20
C GLY A 18 -6.50 -31.86 -0.57
N ARG A 19 -7.43 -31.15 0.08
CA ARG A 19 -7.23 -29.72 0.35
C ARG A 19 -6.06 -29.58 1.33
N GLN A 20 -4.85 -29.38 0.82
CA GLN A 20 -3.76 -28.88 1.64
C GLN A 20 -4.03 -27.39 1.90
N ASN A 21 -4.13 -27.02 3.17
CA ASN A 21 -4.19 -25.63 3.59
C ASN A 21 -2.90 -24.93 3.12
N PRO A 22 -2.98 -23.76 2.46
CA PRO A 22 -1.77 -23.01 2.09
C PRO A 22 -1.03 -22.57 3.36
N PRO A 23 0.32 -22.51 3.33
CA PRO A 23 1.12 -22.10 4.49
C PRO A 23 0.75 -20.68 4.92
N GLU A 24 0.74 -20.47 6.23
CA GLU A 24 0.46 -19.19 6.89
C GLU A 24 1.21 -18.06 6.18
N ARG A 25 0.44 -17.10 5.65
CA ARG A 25 0.98 -15.91 5.02
C ARG A 25 1.60 -15.06 6.12
N VAL A 26 2.92 -15.05 6.20
CA VAL A 26 3.68 -14.00 6.90
C VAL A 26 3.17 -12.65 6.41
N PRO A 27 2.73 -11.73 7.30
CA PRO A 27 2.26 -10.42 6.89
C PRO A 27 3.46 -9.63 6.35
N THR A 28 3.63 -9.62 5.04
CA THR A 28 4.50 -8.66 4.37
C THR A 28 3.94 -7.27 4.62
N LEU A 29 4.74 -6.39 5.22
CA LEU A 29 4.41 -4.99 5.56
C LEU A 29 4.06 -4.10 4.35
N THR A 30 3.94 -4.66 3.15
CA THR A 30 3.44 -3.93 1.99
C THR A 30 1.91 -3.95 2.00
N SER A 31 1.30 -3.29 3.00
CA SER A 31 -0.09 -2.87 2.83
C SER A 31 -0.08 -1.86 1.69
N LYS A 32 -0.30 -2.33 0.46
CA LYS A 32 -0.73 -1.48 -0.64
C LYS A 32 -2.07 -0.93 -0.18
N LYS A 33 -2.05 0.23 0.48
CA LYS A 33 -3.24 0.98 0.85
C LYS A 33 -3.98 1.21 -0.45
N SER A 34 -5.10 0.49 -0.65
CA SER A 34 -5.98 0.73 -1.79
C SER A 34 -6.25 2.23 -1.84
N PRO A 35 -6.13 2.90 -3.00
CA PRO A 35 -6.24 4.34 -3.05
C PRO A 35 -7.57 4.73 -2.42
N ALA A 36 -7.48 5.47 -1.32
CA ALA A 36 -8.66 5.98 -0.66
C ALA A 36 -9.49 6.73 -1.70
N LYS A 37 -10.82 6.64 -1.61
CA LYS A 37 -11.73 7.32 -2.55
C LYS A 37 -11.36 8.81 -2.60
N ARG A 38 -10.77 9.26 -3.71
CA ARG A 38 -10.40 10.67 -3.89
C ARG A 38 -11.67 11.51 -3.92
N ILE A 39 -11.71 12.54 -3.09
CA ILE A 39 -12.80 13.51 -3.04
C ILE A 39 -12.25 14.83 -3.58
N ARG A 40 -12.89 15.38 -4.61
CA ARG A 40 -12.53 16.70 -5.13
C ARG A 40 -12.78 17.76 -4.06
N LYS A 41 -11.80 18.64 -3.86
CA LYS A 41 -11.90 19.84 -3.03
C LYS A 41 -11.67 21.05 -3.93
N ASN A 42 -12.46 22.11 -3.73
CA ASN A 42 -12.25 23.40 -4.39
C ASN A 42 -11.61 24.33 -3.35
N MET A 43 -10.46 24.90 -3.68
CA MET A 43 -9.67 25.76 -2.79
C MET A 43 -8.99 26.85 -3.62
N ASP A 44 -8.85 28.04 -3.05
CA ASP A 44 -7.99 29.08 -3.61
C ASP A 44 -6.54 28.77 -3.24
N MET A 45 -5.68 28.67 -4.26
CA MET A 45 -4.27 28.32 -4.10
C MET A 45 -3.41 29.24 -4.95
N ASP A 46 -2.24 29.59 -4.42
CA ASP A 46 -1.25 30.39 -5.13
C ASP A 46 -0.58 29.55 -6.23
N PRO A 47 -0.72 29.91 -7.53
CA PRO A 47 -0.17 29.14 -8.64
C PRO A 47 1.36 29.10 -8.62
N VAL A 48 2.03 30.10 -8.04
CA VAL A 48 3.48 30.13 -7.94
C VAL A 48 3.97 29.05 -6.97
N LYS A 49 3.27 28.87 -5.84
CA LYS A 49 3.58 27.81 -4.87
C LYS A 49 3.32 26.43 -5.44
N LEU A 50 2.21 26.23 -6.15
CA LEU A 50 1.90 24.95 -6.79
C LEU A 50 2.98 24.55 -7.80
N ARG A 51 3.47 25.50 -8.60
CA ARG A 51 4.56 25.26 -9.54
C ARG A 51 5.87 24.92 -8.82
N ALA A 52 6.23 25.70 -7.80
CA ALA A 52 7.45 25.46 -7.02
C ALA A 52 7.45 24.06 -6.40
N VAL A 53 6.35 23.67 -5.75
CA VAL A 53 6.21 22.33 -5.14
C VAL A 53 6.26 21.24 -6.21
N ARG A 54 5.61 21.43 -7.36
CA ARG A 54 5.68 20.47 -8.47
C ARG A 54 7.11 20.25 -8.96
N GLU A 55 7.89 21.33 -9.08
CA GLU A 55 9.30 21.27 -9.51
C GLU A 55 10.20 20.62 -8.46
N ILE A 56 10.03 20.96 -7.18
CA ILE A 56 10.76 20.35 -6.05
C ILE A 56 10.50 18.84 -5.99
N LEU A 57 9.24 18.42 -6.12
CA LEU A 57 8.83 17.02 -5.97
C LEU A 57 8.90 16.20 -7.28
N GLY A 58 9.27 16.83 -8.40
CA GLY A 58 9.27 16.19 -9.72
C GLY A 58 7.90 15.62 -10.12
N ALA A 59 6.81 16.24 -9.68
CA ALA A 59 5.45 15.76 -9.92
C ALA A 59 4.97 16.10 -11.34
N LYS A 60 4.12 15.26 -11.93
CA LYS A 60 3.62 15.48 -13.30
C LYS A 60 2.53 16.54 -13.35
N THR A 61 1.77 16.68 -12.25
CA THR A 61 0.63 17.60 -12.15
C THR A 61 0.65 18.33 -10.81
N GLU A 62 0.00 19.48 -10.74
CA GLU A 62 -0.17 20.23 -9.48
C GLU A 62 -0.94 19.42 -8.44
N THR A 63 -1.98 18.67 -8.85
CA THR A 63 -2.73 17.78 -7.96
C THR A 63 -1.84 16.70 -7.37
N GLU A 64 -0.97 16.09 -8.17
CA GLU A 64 0.00 15.10 -7.68
C GLU A 64 1.05 15.75 -6.76
N ALA A 65 1.48 16.97 -7.07
CA ALA A 65 2.41 17.71 -6.22
C ALA A 65 1.82 17.97 -4.83
N VAL A 66 0.55 18.41 -4.76
CA VAL A 66 -0.15 18.62 -3.48
C VAL A 66 -0.34 17.31 -2.71
N ASP A 67 -0.74 16.23 -3.39
CA ASP A 67 -0.93 14.91 -2.78
C ASP A 67 0.37 14.43 -2.12
N ARG A 68 1.50 14.49 -2.85
CA ARG A 68 2.82 14.09 -2.35
C ARG A 68 3.34 15.00 -1.24
N ALA A 69 3.15 16.32 -1.37
CA ALA A 69 3.59 17.26 -0.35
C ALA A 69 2.88 17.01 0.99
N LEU A 70 1.59 16.67 0.95
CA LEU A 70 0.84 16.29 2.15
C LEU A 70 1.37 14.98 2.76
N ASP A 71 1.68 13.98 1.92
CA ASP A 71 2.27 12.73 2.38
C ASP A 71 3.65 12.94 3.05
N GLU A 72 4.49 13.82 2.48
CA GLU A 72 5.81 14.15 3.04
C GLU A 72 5.70 14.81 4.42
N ILE A 73 4.81 15.81 4.58
CA ILE A 73 4.61 16.48 5.88
C ILE A 73 4.07 15.51 6.93
N ILE A 74 3.14 14.63 6.54
CA ILE A 74 2.61 13.61 7.45
C ILE A 74 3.72 12.65 7.87
N PHE A 75 4.56 12.24 6.93
CA PHE A 75 5.69 11.35 7.20
C PHE A 75 6.72 12.02 8.11
N GLU A 76 7.11 13.26 7.83
CA GLU A 76 8.04 14.03 8.65
C GLU A 76 7.56 14.12 10.10
N HIS A 77 6.28 14.44 10.30
CA HIS A 77 5.71 14.49 11.64
C HIS A 77 5.72 13.13 12.34
N GLN A 78 5.37 12.04 11.63
CA GLN A 78 5.41 10.69 12.20
C GLN A 78 6.82 10.26 12.59
N VAL A 79 7.82 10.61 11.79
CA VAL A 79 9.23 10.33 12.09
C VAL A 79 9.67 11.14 13.32
N ALA A 80 9.39 12.44 13.36
CA ALA A 80 9.73 13.29 14.50
C ALA A 80 9.08 12.79 15.81
N ASP A 81 7.80 12.41 15.76
CA ASP A 81 7.09 11.83 16.89
C ASP A 81 7.71 10.49 17.32
N GLY A 82 8.04 9.63 16.35
CA GLY A 82 8.69 8.35 16.60
C GLY A 82 10.05 8.52 17.27
N LEU A 83 10.87 9.45 16.78
CA LEU A 83 12.18 9.78 17.34
C LEU A 83 12.05 10.35 18.75
N THR A 84 11.08 11.23 19.00
CA THR A 84 10.80 11.79 20.33
C THR A 84 10.45 10.68 21.32
N ARG A 85 9.62 9.72 20.92
CA ARG A 85 9.25 8.57 21.75
C ARG A 85 10.45 7.65 22.00
N LEU A 86 11.29 7.43 21.00
CA LEU A 86 12.49 6.60 21.14
C LEU A 86 13.53 7.26 22.06
N ALA A 87 13.70 8.59 21.97
CA ALA A 87 14.52 9.36 22.89
C ALA A 87 14.03 9.22 24.34
N ALA A 88 12.72 9.38 24.56
CA ALA A 88 12.11 9.24 25.88
C ALA A 88 12.26 7.81 26.46
N ALA A 89 12.30 6.80 25.60
CA ALA A 89 12.57 5.42 25.99
C ALA A 89 14.07 5.11 26.23
N GLY A 90 14.97 6.08 26.03
CA GLY A 90 16.42 5.89 26.17
C GLY A 90 17.08 5.14 25.02
N GLY A 91 16.38 4.99 23.88
CA GLY A 91 16.82 4.17 22.75
C GLY A 91 17.65 4.89 21.68
N LEU A 92 17.96 6.18 21.85
CA LEU A 92 18.78 6.94 20.92
C LEU A 92 20.16 7.28 21.52
N PRO A 93 21.26 7.02 20.79
CA PRO A 93 22.58 7.47 21.21
C PRO A 93 22.67 9.00 21.16
N ASN A 94 23.29 9.61 22.18
CA ASN A 94 23.52 11.05 22.21
C ASN A 94 24.71 11.41 21.31
N VAL A 95 24.44 11.68 20.04
CA VAL A 95 25.47 12.01 19.05
C VAL A 95 26.09 13.41 19.27
N ALA A 96 25.53 14.22 20.17
CA ALA A 96 26.01 15.56 20.49
C ALA A 96 27.11 15.59 21.56
N ALA A 97 27.47 14.45 22.16
CA ALA A 97 28.48 14.39 23.22
C ALA A 97 29.93 14.29 22.69
N ASP A 98 30.13 14.02 21.39
CA ASP A 98 31.44 13.70 20.80
C ASP A 98 31.94 14.74 19.77
N ALA A 99 31.46 16.00 19.84
CA ALA A 99 31.89 17.11 18.97
C ALA A 99 32.59 18.23 19.75
#